data_AF-A0A1C6RMV3-F1
#
_entry.id   AF-A0A1C6RMV3-F1
#
_cell.length_a   1.000
_cell.length_b   1.000
_cell.length_c   1.000
_cell.angle_alpha   90.00
_cell.angle_beta   90.00
_cell.angle_gamma   90.00
#
_symmetry.space_group_name_H-M   'P 1'
#
loop_
_entity.id
_entity.type
_entity.pdbx_description
1 polymer ?
#
loop_
_entity_poly.entity_id
_entity_poly.type
_entity_poly.pdbx_seq_one_letter_code
_entity_poly.pdbx_strand_id
1 'polypeptide(L)'
;MGALVTLDLPDDSPMLGLPWIITFGPLGDTEEWEPVVCGPYERPHALALAESVVADEQLMAVVEPLLPAVSADEIRGEITSARIAAEDESARIEESDLYGDFEDTIDDELEEASAREPHGEPRTPPTEEQLRAGFRRIAARLTDRTESRPEG
;
A
#
# COMPACT_ATOMS: atom_id res chain seq x y z
N MET A 1 -11.27 16.09 -5.46
CA MET A 1 -10.24 15.05 -5.68
C MET A 1 -9.50 14.87 -4.38
N GLY A 2 -9.58 13.66 -3.82
CA GLY A 2 -8.82 13.21 -2.68
C GLY A 2 -7.40 12.75 -3.06
N ALA A 3 -6.73 12.08 -2.13
CA ALA A 3 -5.38 11.54 -2.31
C ALA A 3 -5.38 10.01 -2.25
N LEU A 4 -4.64 9.38 -3.15
CA LEU A 4 -4.39 7.94 -3.16
C LEU A 4 -2.92 7.68 -2.83
N VAL A 5 -2.67 6.89 -1.80
CA VAL A 5 -1.34 6.45 -1.39
C VAL A 5 -1.27 4.93 -1.54
N THR A 6 -0.22 4.42 -2.17
CA THR A 6 0.01 2.98 -2.28
C THR A 6 1.51 2.70 -2.28
N LEU A 7 1.87 1.48 -1.87
CA LEU A 7 3.26 1.04 -1.90
C LEU A 7 3.74 0.88 -3.34
N ASP A 8 4.87 1.51 -3.65
CA ASP A 8 5.62 1.23 -4.86
C ASP A 8 6.37 -0.10 -4.68
N LEU A 9 5.99 -1.10 -5.47
CA LEU A 9 6.52 -2.46 -5.38
C LEU A 9 6.99 -2.89 -6.75
N PRO A 10 8.17 -3.52 -6.87
CA PRO A 10 8.62 -4.08 -8.13
C PRO A 10 7.65 -5.16 -8.62
N ASP A 11 7.53 -5.31 -9.95
CA ASP A 11 6.54 -6.19 -10.60
C ASP A 11 6.62 -7.67 -10.19
N ASP A 12 7.77 -8.12 -9.70
CA ASP A 12 8.03 -9.48 -9.22
C ASP A 12 7.88 -9.63 -7.70
N SER A 13 7.47 -8.57 -6.99
CA SER A 13 7.34 -8.60 -5.55
C SER A 13 6.28 -9.63 -5.11
N PRO A 14 6.64 -10.56 -4.18
CA PRO A 14 5.68 -11.52 -3.64
C PRO A 14 4.51 -10.83 -2.91
N MET A 15 4.69 -9.58 -2.47
CA MET A 15 3.65 -8.78 -1.81
C MET A 15 2.49 -8.45 -2.76
N LEU A 16 2.72 -8.39 -4.08
CA LEU A 16 1.66 -8.20 -5.07
C LEU A 16 0.62 -9.32 -5.06
N GLY A 17 1.02 -10.53 -4.65
CA GLY A 17 0.15 -11.71 -4.57
C GLY A 17 -0.68 -11.82 -3.28
N LEU A 18 -0.39 -10.97 -2.28
CA LEU A 18 -1.13 -10.93 -1.01
C LEU A 18 -2.54 -10.35 -1.21
N PRO A 19 -3.46 -10.55 -0.25
CA PRO A 19 -4.69 -9.77 -0.20
C PRO A 19 -4.39 -8.30 0.12
N TRP A 20 -5.21 -7.38 -0.33
CA TRP A 20 -5.01 -5.94 -0.14
C TRP A 20 -6.19 -5.31 0.60
N ILE A 21 -5.92 -4.30 1.41
CA ILE A 21 -6.93 -3.48 2.09
C ILE A 21 -6.89 -2.05 1.57
N ILE A 22 -7.97 -1.32 1.83
CA ILE A 22 -8.04 0.12 1.61
C ILE A 22 -8.40 0.75 2.95
N THR A 23 -7.58 1.68 3.43
CA THR A 23 -7.90 2.51 4.60
C THR A 23 -8.27 3.89 4.10
N PHE A 24 -9.54 4.28 4.30
CA PHE A 24 -10.01 5.62 4.01
C PHE A 24 -9.98 6.48 5.27
N GLY A 25 -9.44 7.69 5.18
CA GLY A 25 -9.34 8.64 6.28
C GLY A 25 -9.51 10.09 5.83
N PRO A 26 -9.57 11.03 6.78
CA PRO A 26 -9.62 12.45 6.47
C PRO A 26 -8.36 12.89 5.70
N LEU A 27 -8.53 13.78 4.73
CA LEU A 27 -7.42 14.31 3.93
C LEU A 27 -6.58 15.35 4.69
N GLY A 28 -7.15 15.99 5.71
CA GLY A 28 -6.47 16.99 6.52
C GLY A 28 -7.04 17.09 7.92
N ASP A 29 -6.31 17.80 8.79
CA ASP A 29 -6.55 17.83 10.24
C ASP A 29 -7.84 18.56 10.69
N THR A 30 -8.61 19.12 9.75
CA THR A 30 -9.85 19.84 10.08
C THR A 30 -11.06 18.92 10.25
N GLU A 31 -11.00 17.72 9.68
CA GLU A 31 -12.05 16.71 9.83
C GLU A 31 -11.50 15.52 10.62
N GLU A 32 -11.90 15.38 11.89
CA GLU A 32 -11.49 14.26 12.73
C GLU A 32 -12.58 13.19 12.74
N TRP A 33 -12.41 12.16 11.90
CA TRP A 33 -13.26 10.98 11.90
C TRP A 33 -12.42 9.70 11.83
N GLU A 34 -12.99 8.61 12.36
CA GLU A 34 -12.30 7.32 12.51
C GLU A 34 -12.09 6.63 11.15
N PRO A 35 -10.85 6.29 10.76
CA PRO A 35 -10.58 5.66 9.48
C PRO A 35 -11.38 4.38 9.23
N VAL A 36 -11.86 4.20 8.01
CA VAL A 36 -12.62 3.02 7.59
C VAL A 36 -11.72 2.08 6.79
N VAL A 37 -11.60 0.83 7.25
CA VAL A 37 -10.80 -0.20 6.58
C VAL A 37 -11.71 -1.14 5.79
N CYS A 38 -11.46 -1.27 4.50
CA CYS A 38 -12.22 -2.09 3.55
C CYS A 38 -11.35 -3.23 2.98
N GLY A 39 -11.94 -4.40 2.74
CA GLY A 39 -11.27 -5.55 2.11
C GLY A 39 -11.52 -6.88 2.83
N PRO A 40 -10.74 -7.93 2.51
CA PRO A 40 -9.61 -7.92 1.58
C PRO A 40 -10.02 -7.99 0.10
N TYR A 41 -9.22 -7.37 -0.77
CA TYR A 41 -9.38 -7.35 -2.23
C TYR A 41 -8.14 -7.90 -2.93
N GLU A 42 -8.24 -8.16 -4.23
CA GLU A 42 -7.06 -8.33 -5.08
C GLU A 42 -6.51 -6.93 -5.41
N ARG A 43 -5.19 -6.77 -5.57
CA ARG A 43 -4.56 -5.45 -5.80
C ARG A 43 -5.24 -4.61 -6.89
N PRO A 44 -5.53 -5.15 -8.11
CA PRO A 44 -6.17 -4.34 -9.15
C PRO A 44 -7.57 -3.86 -8.75
N HIS A 45 -8.31 -4.65 -7.97
CA HIS A 45 -9.63 -4.27 -7.46
C HIS A 45 -9.52 -3.21 -6.36
N ALA A 46 -8.55 -3.35 -5.44
CA ALA A 46 -8.32 -2.37 -4.38
C ALA A 46 -8.00 -0.98 -4.95
N LEU A 47 -7.06 -0.93 -5.91
CA LEU A 47 -6.65 0.33 -6.56
C LEU A 47 -7.81 0.97 -7.32
N ALA A 48 -8.55 0.21 -8.14
CA ALA A 48 -9.68 0.75 -8.89
C ALA A 48 -10.82 1.26 -8.00
N LEU A 49 -11.09 0.60 -6.87
CA LEU A 49 -12.06 1.10 -5.89
C LEU A 49 -11.58 2.38 -5.21
N ALA A 50 -10.32 2.42 -4.78
CA ALA A 50 -9.76 3.59 -4.13
C ALA A 50 -9.73 4.79 -5.07
N GLU A 51 -9.26 4.61 -6.32
CA GLU A 51 -9.27 5.62 -7.38
C GLU A 51 -10.68 6.17 -7.62
N SER A 52 -11.70 5.29 -7.68
CA SER A 52 -13.08 5.70 -7.87
C SER A 52 -13.61 6.56 -6.71
N VAL A 53 -13.30 6.22 -5.46
CA VAL A 53 -13.80 6.96 -4.29
C VAL A 53 -13.09 8.31 -4.14
N VAL A 54 -11.77 8.36 -4.27
CA VAL A 54 -11.01 9.62 -4.16
C VAL A 54 -11.26 10.57 -5.33
N ALA A 55 -11.77 10.07 -6.47
CA ALA A 55 -12.21 10.93 -7.55
C ALA A 55 -13.43 11.77 -7.15
N ASP A 56 -14.36 11.19 -6.41
CA ASP A 56 -15.62 11.83 -6.03
C ASP A 56 -15.54 12.56 -4.68
N GLU A 57 -14.64 12.15 -3.79
CA GLU A 57 -14.58 12.63 -2.40
C GLU A 57 -13.23 13.26 -2.02
N GLN A 58 -13.23 14.21 -1.08
CA GLN A 58 -12.02 14.85 -0.56
C GLN A 58 -11.45 14.10 0.64
N LEU A 59 -11.04 12.86 0.42
CA LEU A 59 -10.52 11.96 1.45
C LEU A 59 -9.17 11.38 1.06
N MET A 60 -8.45 10.80 2.02
CA MET A 60 -7.25 10.03 1.77
C MET A 60 -7.60 8.53 1.69
N ALA A 61 -7.05 7.83 0.71
CA ALA A 61 -7.12 6.38 0.60
C ALA A 61 -5.71 5.79 0.62
N VAL A 62 -5.43 4.89 1.56
CA VAL A 62 -4.18 4.13 1.62
C VAL A 62 -4.46 2.70 1.19
N VAL A 63 -3.79 2.24 0.13
CA VAL A 63 -3.95 0.90 -0.45
C VAL A 63 -2.69 0.08 -0.21
N GLU A 64 -2.79 -0.93 0.63
CA GLU A 64 -1.64 -1.71 1.13
C GLU A 64 -1.94 -3.21 1.23
N PRO A 65 -0.91 -4.09 1.15
CA PRO A 65 -1.08 -5.51 1.29
C PRO A 65 -1.32 -5.89 2.76
N LEU A 66 -2.28 -6.79 2.98
CA LEU A 66 -2.59 -7.40 4.26
C LEU A 66 -1.67 -8.61 4.51
N LEU A 67 -0.84 -8.51 5.55
CA LEU A 67 0.03 -9.62 5.98
C LEU A 67 -0.80 -10.70 6.69
N PRO A 68 -0.83 -11.95 6.19
CA PRO A 68 -1.63 -13.03 6.77
C PRO A 68 -0.88 -13.74 7.90
N ALA A 69 -0.44 -13.00 8.91
CA ALA A 69 0.25 -13.57 10.08
C ALA A 69 -0.69 -14.49 10.86
N VAL A 70 -0.21 -15.67 11.25
CA VAL A 70 -1.00 -16.73 11.94
C VAL A 70 -0.62 -16.90 13.41
N SER A 71 0.35 -16.13 13.90
CA SER A 71 0.77 -16.15 15.29
C SER A 71 1.16 -14.76 15.81
N ALA A 72 1.09 -14.58 17.13
CA ALA A 72 1.56 -13.35 17.76
C ALA A 72 3.06 -13.13 17.60
N ASP A 73 3.85 -14.20 17.48
CA ASP A 73 5.30 -14.09 17.30
C ASP A 73 5.66 -13.64 15.88
N GLU A 74 4.94 -14.09 14.86
CA GLU A 74 5.06 -13.54 13.49
C GLU A 74 4.74 -12.04 13.48
N ILE A 75 3.64 -11.63 14.11
CA ILE A 75 3.25 -10.20 14.19
C ILE A 75 4.35 -9.38 14.88
N ARG A 76 4.93 -9.88 15.97
CA ARG A 76 6.05 -9.19 16.65
C ARG A 76 7.27 -9.11 15.76
N GLY A 77 7.57 -10.15 14.99
CA GLY A 77 8.64 -10.16 13.99
C GLY A 77 8.45 -9.05 12.96
N GLU A 78 7.26 -8.94 12.38
CA GLU A 78 6.92 -7.86 11.43
C GLU A 78 7.08 -6.46 12.05
N ILE A 79 6.62 -6.27 13.29
CA ILE A 79 6.79 -5.00 14.02
C ILE A 79 8.27 -4.66 14.19
N THR A 80 9.10 -5.63 14.55
CA THR A 80 10.55 -5.43 14.67
C THR A 80 11.17 -5.08 13.34
N SER A 81 10.83 -5.78 12.26
CA SER A 81 11.31 -5.48 10.90
C SER A 81 10.93 -4.06 10.46
N ALA A 82 9.68 -3.64 10.70
CA ALA A 82 9.22 -2.30 10.38
C ALA A 82 9.96 -1.21 11.17
N ARG A 83 10.25 -1.45 12.46
CA ARG A 83 11.05 -0.51 13.27
C ARG A 83 12.47 -0.36 12.74
N ILE A 84 13.11 -1.47 12.39
CA ILE A 84 14.47 -1.45 11.82
C ILE A 84 14.48 -0.69 10.49
N ALA A 85 13.47 -0.92 9.62
CA ALA A 85 13.36 -0.20 8.36
C ALA A 85 13.20 1.33 8.56
N ALA A 86 12.36 1.74 9.53
CA ALA A 86 12.19 3.15 9.85
C ALA A 86 13.46 3.81 10.42
N GLU A 87 14.22 3.07 11.23
CA GLU A 87 15.53 3.53 11.75
C GLU A 87 16.56 3.68 10.62
N ASP A 88 16.62 2.71 9.69
CA ASP A 88 17.54 2.76 8.53
C ASP A 88 17.20 3.92 7.58
N GLU A 89 15.91 4.16 7.31
CA GLU A 89 15.48 5.31 6.51
C GLU A 89 15.81 6.65 7.18
N SER A 90 15.60 6.75 8.50
CA SER A 90 16.01 7.93 9.27
C SER A 90 17.52 8.18 9.18
N ALA A 91 18.34 7.12 9.30
CA ALA A 91 19.79 7.22 9.18
C ALA A 91 20.25 7.65 7.78
N ARG A 92 19.58 7.18 6.71
CA ARG A 92 19.87 7.62 5.33
C ARG A 92 19.54 9.10 5.12
N ILE A 93 18.46 9.60 5.71
CA ILE A 93 18.10 11.02 5.65
C ILE A 93 19.16 11.86 6.39
N GLU A 94 19.58 11.43 7.60
CA GLU A 94 20.64 12.10 8.36
C GLU A 94 22.01 12.08 7.66
N GLU A 95 22.34 11.01 6.94
CA GLU A 95 23.56 10.92 6.11
C GLU A 95 23.48 11.85 4.89
N SER A 96 22.31 11.96 4.24
CA SER A 96 22.06 12.89 3.13
C SER A 96 22.24 14.35 3.57
N ASP A 97 21.74 14.72 4.75
CA ASP A 97 21.88 16.06 5.32
C ASP A 97 23.35 16.40 5.69
N LEU A 98 24.18 15.38 5.97
CA LEU A 98 25.60 15.55 6.30
C LEU A 98 26.48 15.78 5.05
N TYR A 99 26.03 15.38 3.87
CA TYR A 99 26.68 15.60 2.57
C TYR A 99 26.09 16.80 1.79
N GLY A 100 25.42 17.73 2.47
CA GLY A 100 24.80 18.92 1.88
C GLY A 100 25.79 19.93 1.31
N ASP A 101 26.13 19.79 0.02
CA ASP A 101 26.42 20.90 -0.92
C ASP A 101 26.48 20.39 -2.38
N PHE A 102 25.40 19.78 -2.88
CA PHE A 102 25.15 19.65 -4.33
C PHE A 102 23.69 20.03 -4.66
N GLU A 103 23.21 21.07 -3.98
CA GLU A 103 21.81 21.50 -3.92
C GLU A 103 21.34 22.27 -5.17
N ASP A 104 22.21 22.55 -6.15
CA ASP A 104 21.87 23.37 -7.32
C ASP A 104 21.50 22.56 -8.59
N THR A 105 21.40 21.22 -8.54
CA THR A 105 21.03 20.39 -9.72
C THR A 105 19.91 19.37 -9.48
N ILE A 106 19.47 19.19 -8.23
CA ILE A 106 18.48 18.15 -7.88
C ILE A 106 17.04 18.68 -7.95
N ASP A 107 16.83 19.99 -7.80
CA ASP A 107 15.49 20.57 -7.73
C ASP A 107 14.70 20.35 -9.03
N ASP A 108 15.35 20.47 -10.20
CA ASP A 108 14.73 20.18 -11.50
C ASP A 108 14.42 18.67 -11.68
N GLU A 109 15.26 17.76 -11.16
CA GLU A 109 15.08 16.30 -11.32
C GLU A 109 14.03 15.73 -10.35
N LEU A 110 13.91 16.30 -9.15
CA LEU A 110 12.91 15.91 -8.15
C LEU A 110 11.50 16.41 -8.54
N GLU A 111 11.40 17.62 -9.09
CA GLU A 111 10.16 18.15 -9.65
C GLU A 111 9.74 17.33 -10.89
N GLU A 112 10.70 16.91 -11.73
CA GLU A 112 10.48 16.00 -12.87
C GLU A 112 10.11 14.56 -12.48
N ALA A 113 10.56 14.05 -11.33
CA ALA A 113 10.20 12.73 -10.80
C ALA A 113 8.79 12.72 -10.18
N SER A 114 8.42 13.78 -9.46
CA SER A 114 7.06 13.96 -8.96
C SER A 114 6.03 14.16 -10.07
N ALA A 115 6.46 14.70 -11.21
CA ALA A 115 5.65 14.88 -12.42
C ALA A 115 5.60 13.64 -13.34
N ARG A 116 6.35 12.56 -13.03
CA ARG A 116 6.61 11.45 -13.98
C ARG A 116 5.67 10.25 -13.91
N GLU A 117 4.59 10.31 -13.16
CA GLU A 117 3.50 9.34 -13.29
C GLU A 117 2.19 10.12 -13.36
N PRO A 118 1.69 10.49 -14.56
CA PRO A 118 0.29 10.82 -14.67
C PRO A 118 -0.47 9.61 -14.14
N HIS A 119 -1.13 9.74 -13.00
CA HIS A 119 -2.14 8.76 -12.58
C HIS A 119 -3.00 8.52 -13.82
N GLY A 120 -2.88 7.32 -14.40
CA GLY A 120 -3.55 6.98 -15.64
C GLY A 120 -5.04 7.26 -15.53
N GLU A 121 -5.76 7.25 -16.65
CA GLU A 121 -7.22 7.37 -16.60
C GLU A 121 -7.78 6.45 -15.51
N PRO A 122 -8.68 6.96 -14.63
CA PRO A 122 -9.17 6.22 -13.49
C PRO A 122 -9.62 4.84 -13.93
N ARG A 123 -9.13 3.78 -13.28
CA ARG A 123 -9.51 2.42 -13.65
C ARG A 123 -11.01 2.26 -13.46
N THR A 124 -11.63 1.50 -14.37
CA THR A 124 -13.03 1.13 -14.19
C THR A 124 -13.18 0.31 -12.91
N PRO A 125 -14.04 0.71 -11.97
CA PRO A 125 -14.20 -0.03 -10.72
C PRO A 125 -14.75 -1.44 -10.99
N PRO A 126 -14.32 -2.44 -10.20
CA PRO A 126 -14.78 -3.81 -10.37
C PRO A 126 -16.27 -3.93 -10.07
N THR A 127 -16.95 -4.80 -10.81
CA THR A 127 -18.33 -5.19 -10.53
C THR A 127 -18.42 -6.02 -9.24
N GLU A 128 -19.61 -6.07 -8.64
CA GLU A 128 -19.87 -6.89 -7.45
C GLU A 128 -19.55 -8.38 -7.68
N GLU A 129 -19.81 -8.91 -8.89
CA GLU A 129 -19.48 -10.28 -9.24
C GLU A 129 -17.97 -10.52 -9.26
N GLN A 130 -17.19 -9.58 -9.82
CA GLN A 130 -15.73 -9.64 -9.83
C GLN A 130 -15.16 -9.59 -8.41
N LEU A 131 -15.71 -8.74 -7.54
CA LEU A 131 -15.32 -8.67 -6.12
C LEU A 131 -15.60 -9.99 -5.41
N ARG A 132 -16.81 -10.54 -5.54
CA ARG A 132 -17.17 -11.84 -4.95
C ARG A 132 -16.29 -12.97 -5.46
N ALA A 133 -15.93 -12.96 -6.75
CA ALA A 133 -15.01 -13.96 -7.31
C ALA A 133 -13.59 -13.79 -6.74
N GLY A 134 -13.11 -12.55 -6.58
CA GLY A 134 -11.84 -12.23 -5.93
C GLY A 134 -11.78 -12.72 -4.48
N PHE A 135 -12.83 -12.49 -3.69
CA PHE A 135 -12.93 -12.98 -2.31
C PHE A 135 -12.77 -14.49 -2.22
N ARG A 136 -13.39 -15.25 -3.14
CA ARG A 136 -13.24 -16.72 -3.18
C ARG A 136 -11.79 -17.14 -3.44
N ARG A 137 -11.08 -16.47 -4.36
CA ARG A 137 -9.67 -16.76 -4.66
C ARG A 137 -8.76 -16.42 -3.48
N ILE A 138 -8.99 -15.28 -2.84
CA ILE A 138 -8.26 -14.87 -1.63
C ILE A 138 -8.47 -15.90 -0.51
N ALA A 139 -9.72 -16.26 -0.24
CA ALA A 139 -10.05 -17.27 0.76
C ALA A 139 -9.32 -18.58 0.50
N ALA A 140 -9.36 -19.10 -0.74
CA ALA A 140 -8.64 -20.31 -1.13
C ALA A 140 -7.12 -20.20 -0.85
N ARG A 141 -6.48 -19.08 -1.23
CA ARG A 141 -5.04 -18.86 -0.99
C ARG A 141 -4.66 -18.79 0.48
N LEU A 142 -5.53 -18.21 1.31
CA LEU A 142 -5.30 -18.08 2.74
C LEU A 142 -5.49 -19.42 3.46
N THR A 143 -6.34 -20.30 2.95
CA THR A 143 -6.58 -21.63 3.54
C THR A 143 -5.66 -22.73 3.02
N ASP A 144 -5.12 -22.63 1.80
CA ASP A 144 -4.21 -23.64 1.22
C ASP A 144 -2.80 -23.60 1.81
N ARG A 145 -2.39 -22.46 2.39
CA ARG A 145 -1.01 -22.27 2.88
C ARG A 145 -0.63 -23.21 4.03
N THR A 146 -1.59 -23.95 4.58
CA THR A 146 -1.38 -24.93 5.66
C THR A 146 -0.65 -26.21 5.21
N GLU A 147 -0.52 -26.50 3.91
CA GLU A 147 0.07 -27.77 3.43
C GLU A 147 1.57 -27.73 3.08
N SER A 148 2.25 -26.58 3.19
CA SER A 148 3.67 -26.45 2.83
C SER A 148 4.60 -26.46 4.05
N ARG A 149 4.61 -27.56 4.83
CA ARG A 149 5.73 -27.85 5.74
C ARG A 149 6.46 -29.09 5.23
N PRO A 150 7.74 -29.00 4.79
CA PRO A 150 8.49 -30.21 4.51
C PRO A 150 8.78 -30.88 5.85
N GLU A 151 8.37 -32.14 5.98
CA GLU A 151 8.90 -33.01 7.04
C GLU A 151 10.37 -33.28 6.73
N GLY A 152 11.25 -32.90 7.66
CA GLY A 152 12.69 -33.15 7.61
C GLY A 152 13.23 -33.33 9.02
#